data_AF-A0A800JQ07-F1
#
_entry.id   AF-A0A800JQ07-F1
#
_cell.length_a   1.000
_cell.length_b   1.000
_cell.length_c   1.000
_cell.angle_alpha   90.00
_cell.angle_beta   90.00
_cell.angle_gamma   90.00
#
_symmetry.space_group_name_H-M   'P 1'
#
loop_
_entity.id
_entity.type
_entity.pdbx_description
1 polymer ?
#
loop_
_entity_poly.entity_id
_entity_poly.type
_entity_poly.pdbx_seq_one_letter_code
_entity_poly.pdbx_strand_id
1 'polypeptide(L)'
;MSDKYAMKKAGDIFPCVKILELENVYLNNESKSVLSLRDTPVNTPPRKILAVMEPFREEKYNGDSLEFASMKYLISNLTKITKDKCIEICLRMHPSEPIGKYDYFVNKYTNIKISSNLQLHSDLAWADLVVGMQSFAMVVSQHCNIPTVSILPPDSIECILPYRGILSLRDL
;
A
#
# COMPACT_ATOMS: atom_id res chain seq x y z
N MET A 1 -14.35 -8.46 1.76
CA MET A 1 -13.60 -9.27 0.76
C MET A 1 -12.40 -9.98 1.39
N SER A 2 -11.75 -9.45 2.43
CA SER A 2 -10.69 -10.15 3.20
C SER A 2 -11.25 -11.34 3.96
N ASP A 3 -12.31 -11.09 4.72
CA ASP A 3 -12.73 -12.01 5.78
C ASP A 3 -13.40 -13.26 5.18
N LYS A 4 -14.05 -13.13 4.02
CA LYS A 4 -14.50 -14.27 3.19
C LYS A 4 -13.37 -15.19 2.75
N TYR A 5 -12.20 -14.65 2.38
CA TYR A 5 -11.04 -15.46 2.00
C TYR A 5 -10.50 -16.22 3.21
N ALA A 6 -10.39 -15.55 4.37
CA ALA A 6 -9.99 -16.17 5.62
C ALA A 6 -10.98 -17.25 6.07
N MET A 7 -12.29 -16.97 5.98
CA MET A 7 -13.36 -17.92 6.31
C MET A 7 -13.29 -19.18 5.44
N LYS A 8 -13.10 -19.02 4.12
CA LYS A 8 -12.93 -20.15 3.21
C LYS A 8 -11.72 -21.00 3.60
N LYS A 9 -10.55 -20.36 3.78
CA LYS A 9 -9.32 -21.05 4.17
C LYS A 9 -9.46 -21.77 5.52
N ALA A 10 -10.14 -21.15 6.48
CA ALA A 10 -10.42 -21.76 7.78
C ALA A 10 -11.38 -22.95 7.67
N GLY A 11 -12.42 -22.86 6.83
CA GLY A 11 -13.32 -23.97 6.55
C GLY A 11 -12.63 -25.17 5.92
N ASP A 12 -11.67 -24.92 5.02
CA ASP A 12 -10.86 -25.97 4.37
C ASP A 12 -9.92 -26.67 5.38
N ILE A 13 -9.37 -25.93 6.35
CA ILE A 13 -8.43 -26.46 7.36
C ILE A 13 -9.14 -27.13 8.54
N PHE A 14 -10.31 -26.61 8.95
CA PHE A 14 -11.05 -27.06 10.13
C PHE A 14 -12.46 -27.55 9.76
N PRO A 15 -12.59 -28.68 9.03
CA PRO A 15 -13.87 -29.12 8.46
C PRO A 15 -14.94 -29.46 9.51
N CYS A 16 -14.52 -29.80 10.73
CA CYS A 16 -15.42 -30.19 11.83
C CYS A 16 -15.66 -29.07 12.86
N VAL A 17 -15.14 -27.86 12.61
CA VAL A 17 -15.32 -26.70 13.50
C VAL A 17 -16.27 -25.72 12.83
N LYS A 18 -17.24 -25.21 13.59
CA LYS A 18 -18.13 -24.15 13.10
C LYS A 18 -17.33 -22.86 12.94
N ILE A 19 -17.09 -22.47 11.69
CA ILE A 19 -16.44 -21.19 11.36
C ILE A 19 -17.50 -20.09 11.23
N LEU A 20 -17.27 -18.97 11.91
CA LEU A 20 -18.10 -17.77 11.84
C LEU A 20 -17.25 -16.61 11.32
N GLU A 21 -17.71 -15.95 10.25
CA GLU A 21 -17.17 -14.67 9.81
C GLU A 21 -17.73 -13.57 10.72
N LEU A 22 -16.85 -12.79 11.33
CA LEU A 22 -17.22 -11.60 12.09
C LEU A 22 -16.97 -10.35 11.23
N GLU A 23 -17.71 -9.28 11.53
CA GLU A 23 -17.51 -8.00 10.87
C GLU A 23 -16.12 -7.44 11.18
N ASN A 24 -15.41 -6.98 10.14
CA ASN A 24 -14.15 -6.27 10.30
C ASN A 24 -14.38 -4.83 10.75
N VAL A 25 -14.65 -4.66 12.05
CA VAL A 25 -14.94 -3.34 12.67
C VAL A 25 -13.82 -2.33 12.41
N TYR A 26 -12.56 -2.79 12.44
CA TYR A 26 -11.41 -1.93 12.15
C TYR A 26 -11.45 -1.38 10.72
N LEU A 27 -11.61 -2.27 9.73
CA LEU A 27 -11.68 -1.89 8.32
C LEU A 27 -12.83 -0.92 8.04
N ASN A 28 -14.01 -1.19 8.64
CA ASN A 28 -15.17 -0.33 8.49
C ASN A 28 -14.97 1.05 9.13
N ASN A 29 -14.32 1.12 10.29
CA ASN A 29 -14.02 2.38 10.97
C ASN A 29 -12.98 3.20 10.19
N GLU A 30 -11.88 2.58 9.74
CA GLU A 30 -10.89 3.26 8.89
C GLU A 30 -11.54 3.81 7.62
N SER A 31 -12.39 3.00 6.95
CA SER A 31 -13.07 3.45 5.73
C SER A 31 -14.01 4.61 5.97
N LYS A 32 -14.81 4.58 7.06
CA LYS A 32 -15.65 5.72 7.46
C LYS A 32 -14.81 6.97 7.71
N SER A 33 -13.69 6.85 8.43
CA SER A 33 -12.78 7.97 8.69
C SER A 33 -12.19 8.53 7.41
N VAL A 34 -11.72 7.68 6.49
CA VAL A 34 -11.19 8.11 5.18
C VAL A 34 -12.27 8.88 4.40
N LEU A 35 -13.47 8.31 4.29
CA LEU A 35 -14.57 8.90 3.53
C LEU A 35 -15.05 10.23 4.15
N SER A 36 -14.96 10.39 5.47
CA SER A 36 -15.30 11.64 6.15
C SER A 36 -14.26 12.75 6.00
N LEU A 37 -12.99 12.39 5.79
CA LEU A 37 -11.87 13.34 5.65
C LEU A 37 -11.60 13.72 4.20
N ARG A 38 -12.07 12.89 3.25
CA ARG A 38 -11.85 13.11 1.84
C ARG A 38 -12.99 13.92 1.23
N ASP A 39 -12.67 15.17 0.88
CA ASP A 39 -13.63 16.08 0.26
C ASP A 39 -13.61 16.05 -1.28
N THR A 40 -12.64 15.37 -1.89
CA THR A 40 -12.44 15.35 -3.35
C THR A 40 -12.26 13.93 -3.89
N PRO A 41 -12.71 13.65 -5.12
CA PRO A 41 -12.45 12.37 -5.76
C PRO A 41 -10.96 12.19 -6.06
N VAL A 42 -10.56 10.94 -6.25
CA VAL A 42 -9.19 10.59 -6.69
C VAL A 42 -8.88 11.26 -8.03
N ASN A 43 -7.73 11.92 -8.12
CA ASN A 43 -7.26 12.47 -9.40
C ASN A 43 -6.89 11.35 -10.39
N THR A 44 -7.23 11.56 -11.65
CA THR A 44 -6.83 10.68 -12.76
C THR A 44 -6.23 11.53 -13.88
N PRO A 45 -4.91 11.44 -14.17
CA PRO A 45 -3.92 10.57 -13.51
C PRO A 45 -3.61 10.99 -12.06
N PRO A 46 -3.11 10.07 -11.21
CA PRO A 46 -2.83 10.36 -9.81
C PRO A 46 -1.68 11.38 -9.66
N ARG A 47 -1.81 12.27 -8.68
CA ARG A 47 -0.79 13.27 -8.30
C ARG A 47 -0.23 13.04 -6.91
N LYS A 48 -1.03 12.48 -6.00
CA LYS A 48 -0.64 12.19 -4.62
C LYS A 48 -0.51 10.68 -4.44
N ILE A 49 0.71 10.18 -4.37
CA ILE A 49 0.99 8.75 -4.22
C ILE A 49 1.40 8.48 -2.77
N LEU A 50 0.65 7.65 -2.07
CA LEU A 50 1.03 7.15 -0.75
C LEU A 50 1.75 5.83 -0.91
N ALA A 51 3.05 5.78 -0.61
CA ALA A 51 3.80 4.56 -0.52
C ALA A 51 3.79 4.05 0.94
N VAL A 52 3.14 2.91 1.17
CA VAL A 52 3.14 2.26 2.47
C VAL A 52 4.35 1.35 2.56
N MET A 53 5.27 1.72 3.43
CA MET A 53 6.51 1.00 3.66
C MET A 53 6.31 -0.07 4.74
N GLU A 54 6.98 -1.21 4.59
CA GLU A 54 6.94 -2.31 5.54
C GLU A 54 8.31 -3.00 5.60
N PRO A 55 8.72 -3.48 6.79
CA PRO A 55 10.08 -3.95 7.00
C PRO A 55 10.31 -5.36 6.41
N PHE A 56 10.61 -5.44 5.12
CA PHE A 56 11.14 -6.66 4.49
C PHE A 56 12.65 -6.78 4.74
N ARG A 57 13.01 -7.23 5.95
CA ARG A 57 14.41 -7.27 6.40
C ARG A 57 15.21 -8.46 5.87
N GLU A 58 14.54 -9.57 5.59
CA GLU A 58 15.18 -10.84 5.19
C GLU A 58 15.25 -10.99 3.67
N GLU A 59 14.27 -10.45 2.96
CA GLU A 59 14.19 -10.51 1.50
C GLU A 59 15.10 -9.46 0.86
N LYS A 60 16.00 -9.92 -0.01
CA LYS A 60 16.91 -9.06 -0.78
C LYS A 60 16.61 -9.19 -2.26
N TYR A 61 16.75 -8.07 -2.97
CA TYR A 61 16.62 -8.01 -4.41
C TYR A 61 17.74 -7.15 -4.98
N ASN A 62 18.57 -7.74 -5.84
CA ASN A 62 19.74 -7.09 -6.44
C ASN A 62 20.68 -6.39 -5.43
N GLY A 63 20.85 -6.99 -4.24
CA GLY A 63 21.75 -6.51 -3.19
C GLY A 63 21.13 -5.49 -2.22
N ASP A 64 19.96 -4.92 -2.53
CA ASP A 64 19.17 -4.10 -1.60
C ASP A 64 18.17 -4.97 -0.82
N SER A 65 17.64 -4.46 0.29
CA SER A 65 16.41 -5.03 0.85
C SER A 65 15.24 -4.82 -0.12
N LEU A 66 14.30 -5.76 -0.14
CA LEU A 66 13.18 -5.76 -1.09
C LEU A 66 12.38 -4.46 -1.04
N GLU A 67 12.21 -3.85 0.14
CA GLU A 67 11.52 -2.57 0.29
C GLU A 67 12.23 -1.41 -0.44
N PHE A 68 13.56 -1.36 -0.41
CA PHE A 68 14.35 -0.32 -1.08
C PHE A 68 14.37 -0.57 -2.58
N ALA A 69 14.51 -1.83 -2.99
CA ALA A 69 14.38 -2.23 -4.38
C ALA A 69 13.01 -1.87 -4.96
N SER A 70 11.93 -2.14 -4.22
CA SER A 70 10.55 -1.81 -4.61
C SER A 70 10.36 -0.30 -4.74
N MET A 71 10.90 0.49 -3.82
CA MET A 71 10.85 1.95 -3.90
C MET A 71 11.65 2.48 -5.10
N LYS A 72 12.85 1.95 -5.36
CA LYS A 72 13.64 2.28 -6.56
C LYS A 72 12.89 1.89 -7.84
N TYR A 73 12.22 0.74 -7.84
CA TYR A 73 11.41 0.26 -8.96
C TYR A 73 10.20 1.15 -9.24
N LEU A 74 9.49 1.61 -8.20
CA LEU A 74 8.44 2.62 -8.33
C LEU A 74 8.97 3.89 -8.99
N ILE A 75 10.08 4.43 -8.48
CA ILE A 75 10.65 5.70 -8.99
C ILE A 75 11.07 5.56 -10.45
N SER A 76 11.72 4.45 -10.84
CA SER A 76 12.16 4.24 -12.23
C SER A 76 11.01 3.97 -13.21
N ASN A 77 9.83 3.58 -12.71
CA ASN A 77 8.66 3.24 -13.52
C ASN A 77 7.47 4.19 -13.30
N LEU A 78 7.70 5.36 -12.69
CA LEU A 78 6.63 6.30 -12.34
C LEU A 78 5.81 6.75 -13.56
N THR A 79 6.43 6.79 -14.74
CA THR A 79 5.80 7.15 -16.02
C THR A 79 4.73 6.16 -16.48
N LYS A 80 4.73 4.92 -15.98
CA LYS A 80 3.65 3.95 -16.18
C LYS A 80 2.39 4.31 -15.39
N ILE A 81 2.55 4.97 -14.25
CA ILE A 81 1.46 5.38 -13.37
C ILE A 81 0.89 6.73 -13.81
N THR A 82 1.76 7.69 -14.09
CA THR A 82 1.36 9.05 -14.41
C THR A 82 2.44 9.79 -15.19
N LYS A 83 2.02 10.65 -16.12
CA LYS A 83 2.89 11.59 -16.86
C LYS A 83 2.81 13.01 -16.29
N ASP A 84 2.04 13.20 -15.23
CA ASP A 84 1.95 14.50 -14.56
C ASP A 84 3.33 14.86 -13.97
N LYS A 85 3.70 16.14 -14.01
CA LYS A 85 4.98 16.60 -13.47
C LYS A 85 4.86 17.02 -12.00
N CYS A 86 3.64 17.27 -11.53
CA CYS A 86 3.33 17.71 -10.17
C CYS A 86 2.92 16.51 -9.31
N ILE A 87 3.82 15.53 -9.16
CA ILE A 87 3.58 14.33 -8.35
C ILE A 87 4.21 14.51 -6.98
N GLU A 88 3.44 14.33 -5.92
CA GLU A 88 3.92 14.18 -4.55
C GLU A 88 3.87 12.71 -4.15
N ILE A 89 4.98 12.19 -3.61
CA ILE A 89 5.05 10.86 -3.02
C ILE A 89 5.22 11.01 -1.52
N CYS A 90 4.31 10.42 -0.74
CA CYS A 90 4.38 10.38 0.71
C CYS A 90 4.70 8.96 1.18
N LEU A 91 5.77 8.79 1.95
CA LEU A 91 6.16 7.51 2.53
C LEU A 91 5.52 7.37 3.91
N ARG A 92 4.61 6.41 4.08
CA ARG A 92 4.13 6.00 5.41
C ARG A 92 5.04 4.90 5.93
N MET A 93 5.86 5.23 6.91
CA MET A 93 6.73 4.26 7.58
C MET A 93 5.93 3.29 8.43
N HIS A 94 6.46 2.08 8.61
CA HIS A 94 5.92 1.16 9.60
C HIS A 94 6.30 1.66 11.02
N PRO A 95 5.40 1.59 12.03
CA PRO A 95 5.67 2.14 13.37
C PRO A 95 6.92 1.60 14.08
N SER A 96 7.41 0.43 13.68
CA SER A 96 8.61 -0.21 14.24
C SER A 96 9.92 0.17 13.53
N GLU A 97 9.87 1.04 12.51
CA GLU A 97 11.05 1.42 11.75
C GLU A 97 11.82 2.56 12.40
N PRO A 98 13.17 2.52 12.34
CA PRO A 98 13.98 3.59 12.88
C PRO A 98 13.77 4.87 12.06
N ILE A 99 13.68 5.99 12.78
CA ILE A 99 13.72 7.32 12.17
C ILE A 99 14.98 7.43 11.30
N GLY A 100 14.83 8.06 10.13
CA GLY A 100 15.94 8.28 9.20
C GLY A 100 16.19 7.16 8.20
N LYS A 101 15.50 6.01 8.32
CA LYS A 101 15.69 4.86 7.42
C LYS A 101 15.56 5.24 5.93
N TYR A 102 14.61 6.11 5.60
CA TYR A 102 14.33 6.51 4.21
C TYR A 102 14.89 7.89 3.83
N ASP A 103 15.79 8.47 4.63
CA ASP A 103 16.40 9.79 4.36
C ASP A 103 17.10 9.83 3.01
N TYR A 104 17.64 8.71 2.54
CA TYR A 104 18.20 8.58 1.19
C TYR A 104 17.21 9.05 0.11
N PHE A 105 15.94 8.65 0.19
CA PHE A 105 14.94 9.01 -0.81
C PHE A 105 14.50 10.47 -0.66
N VAL A 106 14.25 10.91 0.58
CA VAL A 106 13.81 12.29 0.86
C VAL A 106 14.87 13.33 0.47
N ASN A 107 16.15 13.04 0.75
CA ASN A 107 17.24 13.94 0.41
C ASN A 107 17.54 13.98 -1.09
N LYS A 108 17.27 12.89 -1.80
CA LYS A 108 17.55 12.77 -3.24
C LYS A 108 16.43 13.32 -4.12
N TYR A 109 15.18 13.24 -3.68
CA TYR A 109 14.01 13.59 -4.49
C TYR A 109 13.13 14.61 -3.76
N THR A 110 13.03 15.82 -4.32
CA THR A 110 12.31 16.94 -3.70
C THR A 110 10.80 16.73 -3.56
N ASN A 111 10.25 15.77 -4.30
CA ASN A 111 8.83 15.44 -4.29
C ASN A 111 8.49 14.21 -3.43
N ILE A 112 9.47 13.66 -2.69
CA ILE A 112 9.27 12.55 -1.76
C ILE A 112 9.37 13.08 -0.33
N LYS A 113 8.39 12.77 0.51
CA LYS A 113 8.37 13.13 1.93
C LYS A 113 7.97 11.94 2.81
N ILE A 114 8.31 11.98 4.09
CA ILE A 114 7.81 11.02 5.08
C ILE A 114 6.51 11.57 5.67
N SER A 115 5.49 10.72 5.82
CA SER A 115 4.25 11.10 6.50
C SER A 115 4.50 11.40 7.97
N SER A 116 3.93 12.49 8.46
CA SER A 116 3.84 12.83 9.89
C SER A 116 2.51 12.42 10.52
N ASN A 117 1.61 11.77 9.76
CA ASN A 117 0.29 11.42 10.25
C ASN A 117 0.35 10.17 11.13
N LEU A 118 -0.15 10.30 12.36
CA LEU A 118 -0.30 9.16 13.26
C LEU A 118 -1.28 8.12 12.68
N GLN A 119 -2.43 8.60 12.20
CA GLN A 119 -3.52 7.75 11.77
C GLN A 119 -3.43 7.39 10.28
N LEU A 120 -3.73 6.13 9.96
CA LEU A 120 -3.70 5.61 8.58
C LEU A 120 -4.74 6.30 7.71
N HIS A 121 -5.98 6.46 8.19
CA HIS A 121 -7.05 7.10 7.44
C HIS A 121 -6.69 8.52 6.94
N SER A 122 -5.86 9.28 7.65
CA SER A 122 -5.44 10.62 7.21
C SER A 122 -4.54 10.57 5.98
N ASP A 123 -3.61 9.61 5.94
CA ASP A 123 -2.76 9.38 4.77
C ASP A 123 -3.55 8.85 3.58
N LEU A 124 -4.47 7.92 3.84
CA LEU A 124 -5.35 7.36 2.81
C LEU A 124 -6.28 8.44 2.22
N ALA A 125 -6.88 9.30 3.05
CA ALA A 125 -7.74 10.38 2.58
C ALA A 125 -7.02 11.33 1.62
N TRP A 126 -5.73 11.59 1.87
CA TRP A 126 -4.87 12.43 1.03
C TRP A 126 -4.50 11.82 -0.32
N ALA A 127 -4.41 10.49 -0.43
CA ALA A 127 -3.79 9.80 -1.57
C ALA A 127 -4.71 9.61 -2.79
N ASP A 128 -4.23 9.95 -3.98
CA ASP A 128 -4.88 9.53 -5.24
C ASP A 128 -4.58 8.06 -5.58
N LEU A 129 -3.41 7.58 -5.19
CA LEU A 129 -2.96 6.21 -5.42
C LEU A 129 -2.24 5.71 -4.18
N VAL A 130 -2.52 4.48 -3.78
CA VAL A 130 -1.75 3.78 -2.74
C VAL A 130 -0.85 2.74 -3.39
N VAL A 131 0.41 2.72 -2.99
CA VAL A 131 1.39 1.73 -3.43
C VAL A 131 2.05 1.04 -2.25
N GLY A 132 2.46 -0.20 -2.42
CA GLY A 132 3.13 -0.98 -1.37
C GLY A 132 3.53 -2.36 -1.86
N MET A 133 4.04 -3.20 -0.95
CA MET A 133 4.41 -4.58 -1.28
C MET A 133 3.26 -5.52 -0.96
N GLN A 134 2.94 -5.70 0.32
CA GLN A 134 1.93 -6.64 0.83
C GLN A 134 1.26 -6.16 2.14
N SER A 135 1.20 -4.85 2.37
CA SER A 135 0.65 -4.29 3.61
C SER A 135 -0.88 -4.36 3.70
N PHE A 136 -1.40 -4.56 4.92
CA PHE A 136 -2.83 -4.43 5.19
C PHE A 136 -3.39 -3.02 4.85
N ALA A 137 -2.56 -1.98 4.89
CA ALA A 137 -2.99 -0.65 4.45
C ALA A 137 -3.47 -0.62 2.98
N MET A 138 -2.91 -1.47 2.12
CA MET A 138 -3.36 -1.65 0.73
C MET A 138 -4.74 -2.31 0.64
N VAL A 139 -5.09 -3.13 1.63
CA VAL A 139 -6.43 -3.70 1.76
C VAL A 139 -7.43 -2.64 2.17
N VAL A 140 -7.05 -1.77 3.13
CA VAL A 140 -7.89 -0.65 3.56
C VAL A 140 -8.13 0.33 2.41
N SER A 141 -7.10 0.66 1.62
CA SER A 141 -7.23 1.56 0.46
C SER A 141 -8.21 1.04 -0.60
N GLN A 142 -8.14 -0.25 -0.92
CA GLN A 142 -9.10 -0.91 -1.81
C GLN A 142 -10.54 -0.84 -1.28
N HIS A 143 -10.72 -1.03 0.03
CA HIS A 143 -12.04 -0.91 0.64
C HIS A 143 -12.60 0.53 0.58
N CYS A 144 -11.71 1.53 0.56
CA CYS A 144 -12.05 2.93 0.37
C CYS A 144 -12.18 3.37 -1.11
N ASN A 145 -12.13 2.43 -2.07
CA ASN A 145 -12.13 2.71 -3.51
C ASN A 145 -10.97 3.62 -3.96
N ILE A 146 -9.81 3.52 -3.31
CA ILE A 146 -8.59 4.20 -3.73
C ILE A 146 -7.80 3.22 -4.60
N PRO A 147 -7.43 3.59 -5.85
CA PRO A 147 -6.55 2.77 -6.69
C PRO A 147 -5.33 2.29 -5.89
N THR A 148 -4.97 1.03 -6.07
CA THR A 148 -3.88 0.43 -5.31
C THR A 148 -3.00 -0.43 -6.20
N VAL A 149 -1.69 -0.24 -6.11
CA VAL A 149 -0.70 -0.92 -6.97
C VAL A 149 0.39 -1.56 -6.11
N SER A 150 0.68 -2.83 -6.37
CA SER A 150 1.88 -3.48 -5.84
C SER A 150 3.11 -3.00 -6.60
N ILE A 151 4.16 -2.64 -5.86
CA ILE A 151 5.45 -2.17 -6.39
C ILE A 151 6.55 -3.21 -6.23
N LEU A 152 6.19 -4.48 -6.00
CA LEU A 152 7.13 -5.59 -6.03
C LEU A 152 7.77 -5.67 -7.42
N PRO A 153 9.12 -5.62 -7.53
CA PRO A 153 9.80 -5.72 -8.81
C PRO A 153 9.48 -7.03 -9.54
N PRO A 154 9.67 -7.08 -10.87
CA PRO A 154 9.69 -8.34 -11.63
C PRO A 154 10.71 -9.30 -10.99
N ASP A 155 10.46 -10.60 -11.11
CA ASP A 155 11.35 -11.66 -10.61
C ASP A 155 11.62 -11.64 -9.09
N SER A 156 10.90 -10.82 -8.33
CA SER A 156 10.83 -10.90 -6.87
C SER A 156 9.67 -11.80 -6.42
N ILE A 157 9.29 -11.74 -5.14
CA ILE A 157 8.09 -12.43 -4.65
C ILE A 157 6.83 -11.88 -5.31
N GLU A 158 5.81 -12.72 -5.45
CA GLU A 158 4.51 -12.27 -5.93
C GLU A 158 3.69 -11.65 -4.81
N CYS A 159 2.87 -10.65 -5.14
CA CYS A 159 1.89 -10.11 -4.19
C CYS A 159 0.84 -11.17 -3.86
N ILE A 160 0.83 -11.63 -2.60
CA ILE A 160 -0.10 -12.68 -2.14
C ILE A 160 -1.45 -12.13 -1.65
N LEU A 161 -1.65 -10.81 -1.66
CA LEU A 161 -2.90 -10.21 -1.18
C LEU A 161 -4.06 -10.69 -2.07
N PRO A 162 -5.14 -11.25 -1.48
CA PRO A 162 -6.19 -11.96 -2.22
C PRO A 162 -7.17 -11.04 -2.98
N TYR A 163 -6.73 -9.85 -3.37
CA TYR A 163 -7.57 -8.78 -3.92
C TYR A 163 -7.26 -8.53 -5.38
N ARG A 164 -8.18 -8.91 -6.27
CA ARG A 164 -8.07 -8.70 -7.72
C ARG A 164 -7.96 -7.23 -8.14
N GLY A 165 -8.33 -6.29 -7.27
CA GLY A 165 -8.24 -4.86 -7.54
C GLY A 165 -6.87 -4.24 -7.26
N ILE A 166 -5.92 -5.00 -6.70
CA ILE A 166 -4.53 -4.57 -6.54
C ILE A 166 -3.78 -4.97 -7.82
N LEU A 167 -3.43 -3.97 -8.64
CA LEU A 167 -2.66 -4.19 -9.87
C LEU A 167 -1.17 -4.32 -9.54
N SER A 168 -0.40 -5.03 -10.35
CA SER A 168 1.06 -5.02 -10.23
C SER A 168 1.66 -3.98 -11.15
N LEU A 169 2.62 -3.18 -10.67
CA LEU A 169 3.32 -2.17 -11.48
C LEU A 169 4.04 -2.79 -12.69
N ARG A 170 4.43 -4.07 -12.59
CA ARG A 170 5.03 -4.80 -13.72
C ARG A 170 4.06 -5.00 -14.88
N ASP A 171 2.76 -5.03 -14.58
CA ASP A 171 1.66 -5.29 -15.53
C ASP A 171 0.98 -3.99 -16.02
N LEU A 172 1.47 -2.83 -15.59
CA LEU A 172 1.05 -1.50 -16.06
C LEU A 172 1.84 -1.03 -17.30
#